data_AF-X0PK94-F1
#
_entry.id   AF-X0PK94-F1
#
_cell.length_a   1.000
_cell.length_b   1.000
_cell.length_c   1.000
_cell.angle_alpha   90.00
_cell.angle_beta   90.00
_cell.angle_gamma   90.00
#
_symmetry.space_group_name_H-M   'P 1'
#
loop_
_entity.id
_entity.type
_entity.pdbx_description
1 polymer ?
#
loop_
_entity_poly.entity_id
_entity_poly.type
_entity_poly.pdbx_seq_one_letter_code
_entity_poly.pdbx_strand_id
1 'polypeptide(L)'
;MDQPERTFDVARGDLGVSLHLKQSLTVLAAKSPDPEFRRLAADVLSGALGVRDLVASEAFNTTLDRAFPSALANIESLPDEERDRLAADARERMNALVDSTGAHDEAVPAAIPDEQADEDWNQQGGILRSDW
;
A
#
# COMPACT_ATOMS: atom_id res chain seq x y z
N MET A 1 -3.54 31.14 -10.57
CA MET A 1 -2.39 30.30 -10.17
C MET A 1 -2.98 28.98 -9.72
N ASP A 2 -3.10 28.04 -10.64
CA ASP A 2 -3.53 26.67 -10.36
C ASP A 2 -2.41 25.98 -9.60
N GLN A 3 -2.62 25.79 -8.31
CA GLN A 3 -1.72 24.99 -7.49
C GLN A 3 -1.81 23.56 -8.03
N PRO A 4 -0.70 22.94 -8.50
CA PRO A 4 -0.77 21.55 -8.93
C PRO A 4 -1.28 20.77 -7.73
N GLU A 5 -2.41 20.07 -7.87
CA GLU A 5 -2.85 19.10 -6.88
C GLU A 5 -1.63 18.23 -6.58
N ARG A 6 -1.03 18.39 -5.40
CA ARG A 6 0.01 17.48 -4.93
C ARG A 6 -0.69 16.16 -4.76
N THR A 7 -0.71 15.38 -5.84
CA THR A 7 -1.18 14.02 -5.77
C THR A 7 -0.15 13.31 -4.93
N PHE A 8 -0.51 13.08 -3.67
CA PHE A 8 0.35 12.42 -2.70
C PHE A 8 0.64 11.04 -3.26
N ASP A 9 1.91 10.77 -3.48
CA ASP A 9 2.35 9.49 -3.97
C ASP A 9 2.32 8.48 -2.82
N VAL A 10 1.18 7.81 -2.69
CA VAL A 10 0.93 6.84 -1.63
C VAL A 10 1.34 5.43 -2.06
N ALA A 11 1.60 5.25 -3.36
CA ALA A 11 1.83 3.97 -4.00
C ALA A 11 3.18 3.90 -4.75
N ARG A 12 4.14 4.78 -4.41
CA ARG A 12 5.49 4.82 -5.01
C ARG A 12 5.48 5.02 -6.54
N GLY A 13 4.66 5.93 -7.03
CA GLY A 13 4.62 6.44 -8.40
C GLY A 13 3.31 6.14 -9.11
N ASP A 14 2.48 5.24 -8.57
CA ASP A 14 1.21 4.88 -9.18
C ASP A 14 0.12 5.91 -8.84
N LEU A 15 -0.11 6.79 -9.81
CA LEU A 15 -1.13 7.84 -9.76
C LEU A 15 -2.56 7.25 -9.67
N GLY A 16 -2.81 6.14 -10.36
CA GLY A 16 -4.12 5.49 -10.37
C GLY A 16 -4.49 4.92 -9.00
N VAL A 17 -3.56 4.20 -8.39
CA VAL A 17 -3.72 3.64 -7.04
C VAL A 17 -3.81 4.75 -6.00
N SER A 18 -3.01 5.81 -6.13
CA SER A 18 -3.05 6.96 -5.22
C SER A 18 -4.39 7.70 -5.27
N LEU A 19 -4.97 7.90 -6.47
CA LEU A 19 -6.29 8.51 -6.64
C LEU A 19 -7.42 7.60 -6.11
N HIS A 20 -7.34 6.30 -6.40
CA HIS A 20 -8.33 5.33 -5.92
C HIS A 20 -8.35 5.25 -4.39
N LEU A 21 -7.17 5.26 -3.77
CA LEU A 21 -7.02 5.30 -2.33
C LEU A 21 -7.54 6.61 -1.73
N LYS A 22 -7.22 7.76 -2.33
CA LYS A 22 -7.73 9.09 -1.93
C LYS A 22 -9.26 9.08 -1.91
N GLN A 23 -9.89 8.57 -2.97
CA GLN A 23 -11.34 8.48 -3.08
C GLN A 23 -11.94 7.54 -2.02
N SER A 24 -11.32 6.37 -1.82
CA SER A 24 -11.75 5.39 -0.83
C SER A 24 -11.69 5.96 0.59
N LEU A 25 -10.56 6.54 0.99
CA LEU A 25 -10.38 7.16 2.30
C LEU A 25 -11.33 8.34 2.54
N THR A 26 -11.64 9.11 1.50
CA THR A 26 -12.63 10.20 1.60
C THR A 26 -14.03 9.65 1.94
N VAL A 27 -14.45 8.58 1.27
CA VAL A 27 -15.75 7.93 1.54
C VAL A 27 -15.77 7.31 2.94
N LEU A 28 -14.70 6.61 3.32
CA LEU A 28 -14.56 5.99 4.64
C LEU A 28 -14.57 7.04 5.76
N ALA A 29 -13.86 8.15 5.60
CA ALA A 29 -13.86 9.25 6.58
C ALA A 29 -15.25 9.88 6.72
N ALA A 30 -15.98 10.06 5.62
CA ALA A 30 -17.33 10.64 5.65
C ALA A 30 -18.36 9.73 6.34
N LYS A 31 -18.18 8.41 6.24
CA LYS A 31 -19.11 7.41 6.80
C LYS A 31 -18.70 6.89 8.18
N SER A 32 -17.46 7.13 8.62
CA SER A 32 -16.97 6.61 9.89
C SER A 32 -17.55 7.38 11.09
N PRO A 33 -18.12 6.67 12.07
CA PRO A 33 -18.57 7.28 13.31
C PRO A 33 -17.39 7.68 14.22
N ASP A 34 -16.21 7.10 14.01
CA ASP A 34 -15.03 7.30 14.86
C ASP A 34 -14.30 8.62 14.52
N PRO A 35 -14.27 9.61 15.42
CA PRO A 35 -13.55 10.87 15.20
C PRO A 35 -12.04 10.69 15.04
N GLU A 36 -11.44 9.70 15.69
CA GLU A 36 -9.99 9.46 15.60
C GLU A 36 -9.62 8.94 14.22
N PHE A 37 -10.37 7.96 13.72
CA PHE A 37 -10.24 7.47 12.35
C PHE A 37 -10.37 8.59 11.31
N ARG A 38 -11.35 9.50 11.46
CA ARG A 38 -11.52 10.63 10.53
C ARG A 38 -10.30 11.54 10.52
N ARG A 39 -9.68 11.78 11.68
CA ARG A 39 -8.45 12.57 11.80
C ARG A 39 -7.29 11.88 11.08
N LEU A 40 -7.07 10.59 11.33
CA LEU A 40 -6.00 9.83 10.69
C LEU A 40 -6.18 9.75 9.16
N ALA A 41 -7.42 9.57 8.69
CA ALA A 41 -7.72 9.61 7.27
C ALA A 41 -7.41 10.98 6.64
N ALA A 42 -7.72 12.09 7.33
CA ALA A 42 -7.36 13.43 6.88
C ALA A 42 -5.83 13.66 6.88
N ASP A 43 -5.12 13.11 7.86
CA ASP A 43 -3.66 13.16 7.93
C ASP A 43 -3.02 12.38 6.76
N VAL A 44 -3.58 11.24 6.36
CA VAL A 44 -3.14 10.51 5.15
C VAL A 44 -3.47 11.28 3.87
N LEU A 45 -4.67 11.85 3.76
CA LEU A 45 -5.10 12.61 2.58
C LEU A 45 -4.31 13.90 2.38
N SER A 46 -3.79 14.49 3.46
CA SER A 46 -2.89 15.65 3.42
C SER A 46 -1.41 15.29 3.25
N GLY A 47 -1.07 14.00 3.30
CA GLY A 47 0.32 13.52 3.24
C GLY A 47 1.12 13.74 4.52
N ALA A 48 0.46 14.09 5.63
CA ALA A 48 1.07 14.20 6.95
C ALA A 48 1.32 12.83 7.61
N LEU A 49 0.61 11.79 7.15
CA LEU A 49 0.71 10.41 7.63
C LEU A 49 0.81 9.43 6.45
N GLY A 50 1.62 8.38 6.60
CA GLY A 50 1.66 7.29 5.63
C GLY A 50 0.49 6.33 5.79
N VAL A 51 0.10 5.66 4.71
CA VAL A 51 -0.94 4.59 4.76
C VAL A 51 -0.52 3.44 5.66
N ARG A 52 0.76 3.10 5.67
CA ARG A 52 1.29 2.07 6.56
C ARG A 52 1.04 2.41 8.03
N ASP A 53 1.18 3.67 8.40
CA ASP A 53 0.96 4.14 9.76
C ASP A 53 -0.54 4.18 10.10
N LEU A 54 -1.40 4.52 9.13
CA LEU A 54 -2.86 4.42 9.28
C LEU A 54 -3.30 2.98 9.53
N VAL A 55 -2.81 2.01 8.75
CA VAL A 55 -3.16 0.59 8.89
C VAL A 55 -2.66 0.02 10.22
N ALA A 56 -1.52 0.51 10.72
CA ALA A 56 -1.00 0.13 12.03
C ALA A 56 -1.77 0.76 13.21
N SER A 57 -2.69 1.69 12.97
CA SER A 57 -3.41 2.40 14.03
C SER A 57 -4.53 1.58 14.65
N GLU A 58 -4.73 1.75 15.96
CA GLU A 58 -5.81 1.09 16.71
C GLU A 58 -7.20 1.58 16.27
N ALA A 59 -7.33 2.87 15.93
CA ALA A 59 -8.58 3.45 15.42
C ALA A 59 -9.01 2.85 14.09
N PHE A 60 -8.04 2.54 13.20
CA PHE A 60 -8.31 1.82 11.96
C PHE A 60 -8.85 0.41 12.23
N ASN A 61 -8.16 -0.36 13.09
CA ASN A 61 -8.59 -1.71 13.45
C ASN A 61 -9.97 -1.72 14.12
N THR A 62 -10.21 -0.82 15.07
CA THR A 62 -11.50 -0.68 15.76
C THR A 62 -12.63 -0.31 14.80
N THR A 63 -12.36 0.55 13.82
CA THR A 63 -13.35 0.91 12.78
C THR A 63 -13.67 -0.29 11.90
N LEU A 64 -12.66 -1.07 11.51
CA LEU A 64 -12.85 -2.30 10.74
C LEU A 64 -13.63 -3.35 11.52
N ASP A 65 -13.27 -3.63 12.77
CA ASP A 65 -13.95 -4.62 13.62
C ASP A 65 -15.46 -4.34 13.77
N ARG A 66 -15.86 -3.07 13.70
CA ARG A 66 -17.27 -2.67 13.72
C ARG A 66 -17.95 -2.80 12.36
N ALA A 67 -17.24 -2.53 11.27
CA ALA A 67 -17.81 -2.54 9.92
C ALA A 67 -17.87 -3.95 9.31
N PHE A 68 -16.86 -4.79 9.58
CA PHE A 68 -16.72 -6.13 9.02
C PHE A 68 -17.92 -7.05 9.29
N PRO A 69 -18.46 -7.14 10.52
CA PRO A 69 -19.57 -8.05 10.80
C PRO A 69 -20.82 -7.76 9.96
N SER A 70 -21.16 -6.48 9.78
CA SER A 70 -22.31 -6.09 8.96
C SER A 70 -22.08 -6.35 7.47
N ALA A 71 -20.86 -6.09 6.98
CA ALA A 71 -20.50 -6.39 5.60
C ALA A 71 -20.53 -7.90 5.31
N LEU A 72 -20.03 -8.72 6.24
CA LEU A 72 -20.02 -10.17 6.11
C LEU A 72 -21.44 -10.75 6.12
N ALA A 73 -22.29 -10.30 7.04
CA ALA A 73 -23.69 -10.72 7.09
C ALA A 73 -24.44 -10.39 5.79
N ASN A 74 -24.16 -9.23 5.18
CA ASN A 74 -24.74 -8.89 3.88
C ASN A 74 -24.28 -9.86 2.79
N ILE A 75 -22.99 -10.21 2.75
CA ILE A 75 -22.46 -11.16 1.76
C ILE A 75 -23.04 -12.56 1.97
N GLU A 76 -23.16 -13.03 3.21
CA GLU A 76 -23.74 -14.34 3.55
C GLU A 76 -25.23 -14.43 3.20
N SER A 77 -25.94 -13.30 3.20
CA SER A 77 -27.35 -13.23 2.80
C SER A 77 -27.57 -13.26 1.28
N LEU A 78 -26.53 -13.09 0.47
CA LEU A 78 -26.63 -13.13 -0.98
C LEU A 78 -26.78 -14.57 -1.50
N PRO A 79 -27.56 -14.79 -2.57
CA PRO A 79 -27.59 -16.07 -3.28
C PRO A 79 -26.20 -16.49 -3.77
N ASP A 80 -25.95 -17.81 -3.85
CA ASP A 80 -24.65 -18.35 -4.28
C ASP A 80 -24.18 -17.79 -5.62
N GLU A 81 -25.07 -17.71 -6.61
CA GLU A 81 -24.77 -17.15 -7.93
C GLU A 81 -24.36 -15.66 -7.87
N GLU A 82 -24.95 -14.89 -6.96
CA GLU A 82 -24.65 -13.47 -6.79
C GLU A 82 -23.32 -13.29 -6.05
N ARG A 83 -23.03 -14.13 -5.05
CA ARG A 83 -21.72 -14.16 -4.38
C ARG A 83 -20.61 -14.55 -5.35
N ASP A 84 -20.85 -15.53 -6.21
CA ASP A 84 -19.87 -15.96 -7.22
C ASP A 84 -19.59 -14.86 -8.24
N ARG A 85 -20.64 -14.15 -8.69
CA ARG A 85 -20.48 -12.96 -9.53
C ARG A 85 -19.69 -11.85 -8.83
N LEU A 86 -19.99 -11.57 -7.56
CA LEU A 86 -19.26 -10.56 -6.77
C LEU A 86 -17.79 -10.95 -6.57
N ALA A 87 -17.51 -12.23 -6.33
CA ALA A 87 -16.14 -12.73 -6.19
C ALA A 87 -15.36 -12.67 -7.52
N ALA A 88 -16.01 -12.93 -8.65
CA ALA A 88 -15.38 -12.82 -9.97
C ALA A 88 -15.03 -11.36 -10.30
N ASP A 89 -15.96 -10.42 -10.10
CA ASP A 89 -15.75 -8.98 -10.31
C ASP A 89 -14.65 -8.44 -9.37
N ALA A 90 -14.63 -8.86 -8.11
CA ALA A 90 -13.57 -8.49 -7.18
C ALA A 90 -12.18 -8.98 -7.63
N ARG A 91 -12.08 -10.22 -8.14
CA ARG A 91 -10.83 -10.77 -8.68
C ARG A 91 -10.34 -10.01 -9.90
N GLU A 92 -11.24 -9.68 -10.83
CA GLU A 92 -10.90 -8.91 -12.03
C GLU A 92 -10.34 -7.53 -11.66
N ARG A 93 -11.01 -6.81 -10.76
CA ARG A 93 -10.54 -5.49 -10.29
C ARG A 93 -9.20 -5.57 -9.57
N MET A 94 -8.98 -6.60 -8.75
CA MET A 94 -7.71 -6.77 -8.05
C MET A 94 -6.57 -7.11 -9.01
N ASN A 95 -6.81 -7.97 -10.00
CA ASN A 95 -5.82 -8.27 -11.04
C ASN A 95 -5.46 -7.02 -11.85
N ALA A 96 -6.44 -6.21 -12.23
CA ALA A 96 -6.19 -4.95 -12.94
C ALA A 96 -5.30 -3.98 -12.16
N LEU A 97 -5.43 -3.93 -10.82
CA LEU A 97 -4.57 -3.13 -9.95
C LEU A 97 -3.15 -3.71 -9.83
N VAL A 98 -3.01 -5.04 -9.80
CA VAL A 98 -1.69 -5.71 -9.77
C VAL A 98 -0.95 -5.47 -11.09
N ASP A 99 -1.64 -5.61 -12.22
CA ASP A 99 -1.06 -5.41 -13.54
C ASP A 99 -0.64 -3.94 -13.76
N SER A 100 -1.40 -2.97 -13.24
CA SER A 100 -1.00 -1.55 -13.28
C SER A 100 0.24 -1.26 -12.42
N THR A 101 0.36 -1.96 -11.29
CA THR A 101 1.49 -1.80 -10.35
C THR A 101 2.76 -2.50 -10.88
N GLY A 102 2.63 -3.67 -11.52
CA GLY A 102 3.74 -4.47 -12.05
C GLY A 102 4.41 -3.87 -13.29
N ALA A 103 3.67 -3.13 -14.13
CA ALA A 103 4.21 -2.48 -15.33
C ALA A 103 5.18 -1.32 -15.02
N HIS A 104 5.21 -0.82 -13.77
CA HIS A 104 6.09 0.27 -13.35
C HIS A 104 7.43 -0.17 -12.73
N ASP A 105 7.59 -1.45 -12.36
CA ASP A 105 8.84 -1.98 -11.79
C ASP A 105 9.88 -2.36 -12.88
N GLU A 106 9.48 -2.38 -14.16
CA GLU A 106 10.35 -2.68 -15.31
C GLU A 106 11.04 -1.44 -15.92
N ALA A 107 11.09 -0.33 -15.18
CA ALA A 107 11.83 0.87 -15.57
C ALA A 107 12.95 1.20 -14.56
N VAL A 108 13.79 0.21 -14.25
CA VAL A 108 15.15 0.48 -13.73
C VAL A 108 16.05 0.67 -14.95
N PRO A 109 16.50 1.90 -15.29
CA PRO A 109 17.54 2.05 -16.29
C PRO A 109 18.82 1.41 -15.73
N ALA A 110 19.20 0.28 -16.31
CA ALA A 110 20.51 -0.33 -16.13
C ALA A 110 21.59 0.66 -16.62
N ALA A 111 22.10 1.48 -15.72
CA ALA A 111 23.30 2.28 -15.93
C ALA A 111 23.93 2.59 -14.55
N ILE A 112 24.50 1.56 -13.91
CA ILE A 112 25.63 1.78 -13.01
C ILE A 112 26.88 1.55 -13.85
N PRO A 113 27.78 2.54 -13.98
CA PRO A 113 29.07 2.35 -14.62
C PRO A 113 29.87 1.28 -13.86
N ASP A 114 30.48 0.41 -14.64
CA ASP A 114 31.39 -0.66 -14.25
C ASP A 114 32.63 -0.09 -13.53
N GLU A 115 32.55 0.08 -12.21
CA GLU A 115 33.72 0.37 -11.35
C GLU A 115 34.00 -0.85 -10.45
N GLN A 116 34.74 -1.79 -11.05
CA GLN A 116 35.83 -2.56 -10.45
C GLN A 116 35.66 -2.99 -8.99
N ALA A 117 34.97 -4.11 -8.78
CA ALA A 117 35.10 -4.94 -7.58
C ALA A 117 36.08 -6.10 -7.85
N ASP A 118 37.33 -5.78 -8.17
CA ASP A 118 38.44 -6.73 -8.19
C ASP A 118 39.24 -6.60 -6.88
N GLU A 119 38.65 -6.94 -5.73
CA GLU A 119 39.39 -7.03 -4.46
C GLU A 119 39.06 -8.32 -3.69
N ASP A 120 39.72 -9.38 -4.13
CA ASP A 120 40.55 -10.30 -3.32
C ASP A 120 39.93 -10.93 -2.06
N TRP A 121 38.74 -11.53 -2.19
CA TRP A 121 38.11 -12.32 -1.13
C TRP A 121 38.59 -13.78 -1.04
N ASN A 122 39.78 -14.14 -1.55
CA ASN A 122 40.14 -15.56 -1.64
C ASN A 122 41.61 -15.94 -1.39
N GLN A 123 42.26 -15.35 -0.38
CA GLN A 123 43.48 -15.94 0.21
C GLN A 123 43.36 -16.14 1.71
N GLN A 124 42.65 -17.21 2.07
CA GLN A 124 42.84 -17.92 3.33
C GLN A 124 44.27 -18.47 3.41
N GLY A 125 44.98 -18.26 4.53
CA GLY A 125 46.18 -19.06 4.82
C GLY A 125 47.14 -18.50 5.86
N GLY A 126 46.78 -18.53 7.15
CA GLY A 126 47.69 -18.25 8.27
C GLY A 126 48.18 -16.78 8.30
N ILE A 127 48.76 -16.21 9.34
CA ILE A 127 49.55 -16.72 10.45
C ILE A 127 49.52 -15.59 11.51
N LEU A 128 49.09 -15.91 12.74
CA LEU A 128 49.49 -15.30 14.03
C LEU A 128 49.31 -13.78 14.33
N ARG A 129 48.94 -13.56 15.61
CA ARG A 129 48.96 -12.34 16.46
C ARG A 129 47.68 -11.49 16.40
N SER A 130 47.10 -11.10 17.52
CA SER A 130 47.78 -10.52 18.69
C SER A 130 47.10 -10.86 20.02
N ASP A 131 47.95 -10.91 21.06
CA ASP A 131 47.63 -10.87 22.48
C ASP A 131 46.48 -9.92 22.84
N TRP A 132 45.59 -10.37 23.73
CA TRP A 132 45.18 -9.79 25.02
C TRP A 132 43.91 -10.50 25.51
#